data_AF-A0A7C5XKZ8-F1
#
_entry.id   AF-A0A7C5XKZ8-F1
#
_cell.length_a   1.000
_cell.length_b   1.000
_cell.length_c   1.000
_cell.angle_alpha   90.00
_cell.angle_beta   90.00
_cell.angle_gamma   90.00
#
_symmetry.space_group_name_H-M   'P 1'
#
loop_
_entity.id
_entity.type
_entity.pdbx_description
1 polymer ?
#
loop_
_entity_poly.entity_id
_entity_poly.type
_entity_poly.pdbx_seq_one_letter_code
_entity_poly.pdbx_strand_id
1 'polypeptide(L)'
;DGIEYVRKTMERGIPVDEFAPKLSFFFAGYTNIFEEVAKFRAARRMWAKIMKDWFGAKKPESMMLRFHTQTGGAELTAQQPEINIIRTTLQALAAVLGGTQSLHVNSYDEALALPSEKAAKIAVRVQQIIAYESGAADVVDPLGGSYYIEWLTDEIEERAWKVIERIESMGGMMKAIEAGYPQAQIAESSYRIQKRIEEGDLAKVGVNMFYEPDWIGTTEIFRVNPAVRERVLQRLKKYRSERDEMKWRDSLNALRKAAENEKENLFPYVLEAVKAGATVGEISGVLREVWGEYKEPIIF
;
A
#
# COMPACT_ATOMS: atom_id res chain seq x y z
N ASP A 1 -2.74 -10.62 -6.40
CA ASP A 1 -3.73 -9.51 -6.51
C ASP A 1 -3.96 -8.99 -7.91
N GLY A 2 -3.02 -8.27 -8.53
CA GLY A 2 -3.26 -7.59 -9.82
C GLY A 2 -3.82 -8.49 -10.93
N ILE A 3 -3.32 -9.72 -11.04
CA ILE A 3 -3.81 -10.76 -11.97
C ILE A 3 -5.30 -11.06 -11.73
N GLU A 4 -5.70 -11.21 -10.47
CA GLU A 4 -7.08 -11.53 -10.10
C GLU A 4 -8.02 -10.36 -10.38
N TYR A 5 -7.60 -9.12 -10.10
CA TYR A 5 -8.38 -7.93 -10.45
C TYR A 5 -8.59 -7.82 -11.96
N VAL A 6 -7.55 -8.03 -12.78
CA VAL A 6 -7.68 -8.01 -14.24
C VAL A 6 -8.66 -9.09 -14.71
N ARG A 7 -8.53 -10.33 -14.19
CA ARG A 7 -9.44 -11.44 -14.49
C ARG A 7 -10.89 -11.10 -14.15
N LYS A 8 -11.16 -10.59 -12.95
CA LYS A 8 -12.50 -10.21 -12.49
C LYS A 8 -13.11 -9.05 -13.27
N THR A 9 -12.30 -8.08 -13.69
CA THR A 9 -12.78 -6.98 -14.54
C THR A 9 -13.11 -7.46 -15.95
N MET A 10 -12.30 -8.36 -16.52
CA MET A 10 -12.59 -8.96 -17.83
C MET A 10 -13.80 -9.91 -17.80
N GLU A 11 -14.02 -10.65 -16.71
CA GLU A 11 -15.24 -11.46 -16.51
C GLU A 11 -16.53 -10.62 -16.56
N ARG A 12 -16.43 -9.32 -16.24
CA ARG A 12 -17.54 -8.35 -16.41
C ARG A 12 -17.70 -7.82 -17.84
N GLY A 13 -16.93 -8.35 -18.79
CA GLY A 13 -16.99 -7.99 -20.20
C GLY A 13 -16.22 -6.72 -20.59
N ILE A 14 -15.39 -6.17 -19.70
CA ILE A 14 -14.60 -4.97 -19.99
C ILE A 14 -13.25 -5.39 -20.60
N PRO A 15 -12.92 -4.98 -21.84
CA PRO A 15 -11.65 -5.32 -22.47
C PRO A 15 -10.44 -4.79 -21.67
N VAL A 16 -9.36 -5.58 -21.62
CA VAL A 16 -8.16 -5.26 -20.83
C VAL A 16 -7.60 -3.86 -21.11
N ASP A 17 -7.58 -3.46 -22.39
CA ASP A 17 -7.01 -2.20 -22.85
C ASP A 17 -7.91 -0.97 -22.58
N GLU A 18 -9.09 -1.14 -22.00
CA GLU A 18 -9.96 -0.04 -21.55
C GLU A 18 -9.65 0.40 -20.12
N PHE A 19 -9.24 -0.53 -19.26
CA PHE A 19 -9.04 -0.24 -17.83
C PHE A 19 -7.58 -0.41 -17.35
N ALA A 20 -6.78 -1.29 -17.97
CA ALA A 20 -5.40 -1.51 -17.56
C ALA A 20 -4.54 -0.22 -17.54
N PRO A 21 -4.69 0.73 -18.49
CA PRO A 21 -3.99 2.02 -18.45
C PRO A 21 -4.40 2.92 -17.28
N LYS A 22 -5.30 2.50 -16.40
CA LYS A 22 -5.69 3.19 -15.16
C LYS A 22 -5.25 2.45 -13.90
N LEU A 23 -4.69 1.25 -14.02
CA LEU A 23 -4.13 0.52 -12.89
C LEU A 23 -2.84 1.19 -12.39
N SER A 24 -2.71 1.25 -11.07
CA SER A 24 -1.50 1.66 -10.38
C SER A 24 -1.20 0.70 -9.24
N PHE A 25 0.05 0.69 -8.81
CA PHE A 25 0.57 -0.18 -7.78
C PHE A 25 1.11 0.62 -6.62
N PHE A 26 1.24 -0.03 -5.48
CA PHE A 26 1.78 0.59 -4.28
C PHE A 26 2.74 -0.39 -3.61
N PHE A 27 3.97 0.04 -3.36
CA PHE A 27 4.99 -0.76 -2.70
C PHE A 27 5.56 -0.05 -1.48
N ALA A 28 5.94 -0.84 -0.47
CA ALA A 28 6.89 -0.40 0.53
C ALA A 28 8.32 -0.34 -0.08
N GLY A 29 9.13 0.61 0.38
CA GLY A 29 10.57 0.71 0.11
C GLY A 29 11.37 0.53 1.39
N TYR A 30 12.07 -0.60 1.54
CA TYR A 30 12.89 -0.91 2.72
C TYR A 30 14.35 -0.48 2.58
N THR A 31 15.14 -0.71 3.63
CA THR A 31 16.49 -0.13 3.79
C THR A 31 17.53 -0.75 2.85
N ASN A 32 17.31 -1.98 2.36
CA ASN A 32 18.23 -2.63 1.42
C ASN A 32 18.07 -2.04 0.01
N ILE A 33 18.89 -1.03 -0.30
CA ILE A 33 18.80 -0.26 -1.55
C ILE A 33 18.80 -1.16 -2.79
N PHE A 34 19.71 -2.12 -2.85
CA PHE A 34 19.90 -2.94 -4.04
C PHE A 34 18.74 -3.92 -4.27
N GLU A 35 18.27 -4.56 -3.20
CA GLU A 35 17.12 -5.48 -3.25
C GLU A 35 15.84 -4.73 -3.64
N GLU A 36 15.65 -3.52 -3.10
CA GLU A 36 14.50 -2.68 -3.41
C GLU A 36 14.50 -2.20 -4.87
N VAL A 37 15.64 -1.71 -5.36
CA VAL A 37 15.80 -1.35 -6.78
C VAL A 37 15.50 -2.55 -7.67
N ALA A 38 16.11 -3.70 -7.39
CA ALA A 38 15.91 -4.92 -8.16
C ALA A 38 14.46 -5.38 -8.13
N LYS A 39 13.78 -5.31 -6.97
CA LYS A 39 12.35 -5.59 -6.81
C LYS A 39 11.49 -4.72 -7.73
N PHE A 40 11.70 -3.41 -7.75
CA PHE A 40 10.91 -2.51 -8.60
C PHE A 40 11.11 -2.79 -10.08
N ARG A 41 12.35 -3.08 -10.51
CA ARG A 41 12.69 -3.44 -11.90
C ARG A 41 12.03 -4.77 -12.29
N ALA A 42 12.17 -5.80 -11.46
CA ALA A 42 11.58 -7.11 -11.66
C ALA A 42 10.05 -7.03 -11.78
N ALA A 43 9.40 -6.29 -10.87
CA ALA A 43 7.95 -6.11 -10.88
C ALA A 43 7.43 -5.53 -12.21
N ARG A 44 8.09 -4.49 -12.76
CA ARG A 44 7.71 -3.92 -14.06
C ARG A 44 7.84 -4.93 -15.19
N ARG A 45 8.94 -5.69 -15.22
CA ARG A 45 9.21 -6.69 -16.26
C ARG A 45 8.19 -7.84 -16.20
N MET A 46 7.91 -8.34 -15.00
CA MET A 46 6.89 -9.37 -14.77
C MET A 46 5.51 -8.89 -15.17
N TRP A 47 5.09 -7.69 -14.75
CA TRP A 47 3.77 -7.17 -15.08
C TRP A 47 3.55 -7.01 -16.58
N ALA A 48 4.55 -6.50 -17.29
CA ALA A 48 4.48 -6.39 -18.75
C ALA A 48 4.26 -7.75 -19.42
N LYS A 49 4.97 -8.81 -18.97
CA LYS A 49 4.78 -10.18 -19.45
C LYS A 49 3.37 -10.70 -19.13
N ILE A 50 2.91 -10.54 -17.89
CA ILE A 50 1.56 -10.95 -17.47
C ILE A 50 0.49 -10.32 -18.36
N MET A 51 0.53 -9.00 -18.51
CA MET A 51 -0.49 -8.26 -19.27
C MET A 51 -0.49 -8.63 -20.75
N LYS A 52 0.69 -8.81 -21.34
CA LYS A 52 0.85 -9.18 -22.74
C LYS A 52 0.45 -10.63 -23.01
N ASP A 53 1.03 -11.56 -22.25
CA ASP A 53 1.01 -12.98 -22.59
C ASP A 53 -0.25 -13.68 -22.03
N TRP A 54 -0.74 -13.26 -20.85
CA TRP A 54 -1.88 -13.90 -20.19
C TRP A 54 -3.20 -13.23 -20.54
N PHE A 55 -3.19 -11.90 -20.65
CA PHE A 55 -4.40 -11.10 -20.89
C PHE A 55 -4.48 -10.52 -22.30
N GLY A 56 -3.44 -10.71 -23.12
CA GLY A 56 -3.45 -10.32 -24.53
C GLY A 56 -3.48 -8.83 -24.78
N ALA A 57 -3.08 -7.99 -23.81
CA ALA A 57 -3.06 -6.54 -23.95
C ALA A 57 -2.27 -6.10 -25.19
N LYS A 58 -2.80 -5.12 -25.91
CA LYS A 58 -2.20 -4.61 -27.16
C LYS A 58 -1.61 -3.22 -26.99
N LYS A 59 -2.14 -2.43 -26.06
CA LYS A 59 -1.65 -1.07 -25.80
C LYS A 59 -0.40 -1.12 -24.91
N PRO A 60 0.70 -0.42 -25.25
CA PRO A 60 1.87 -0.32 -24.38
C PRO A 60 1.54 0.18 -22.97
N GLU A 61 0.59 1.12 -22.85
CA GLU A 61 0.15 1.70 -21.57
C GLU A 61 -0.52 0.67 -20.65
N SER A 62 -1.14 -0.37 -21.21
CA SER A 62 -1.73 -1.48 -20.45
C SER A 62 -0.67 -2.39 -19.84
N MET A 63 0.56 -2.37 -20.37
CA MET A 63 1.70 -3.16 -19.88
C MET A 63 2.55 -2.36 -18.87
N MET A 64 2.28 -1.07 -18.69
CA MET A 64 3.02 -0.23 -17.76
C MET A 64 2.61 -0.51 -16.31
N LEU A 65 3.58 -0.89 -15.48
CA LEU A 65 3.42 -0.88 -14.03
C LEU A 65 3.85 0.50 -13.52
N ARG A 66 2.87 1.36 -13.24
CA ARG A 66 3.08 2.64 -12.55
C ARG A 66 2.85 2.45 -11.07
N PHE A 67 3.78 2.90 -10.24
CA PHE A 67 3.71 2.66 -8.81
C PHE A 67 4.01 3.88 -7.95
N HIS A 68 3.30 3.93 -6.83
CA HIS A 68 3.66 4.71 -5.67
C HIS A 68 4.62 3.90 -4.79
N THR A 69 5.55 4.57 -4.13
CA THR A 69 6.37 3.98 -3.07
C THR A 69 6.19 4.73 -1.76
N GLN A 70 6.07 4.00 -0.65
CA GLN A 70 6.19 4.57 0.69
C GLN A 70 7.38 3.91 1.39
N THR A 71 8.23 4.72 2.02
CA THR A 71 9.34 4.20 2.84
C THR A 71 8.81 3.28 3.95
N GLY A 72 9.58 2.27 4.36
CA GLY A 72 9.09 1.25 5.29
C GLY A 72 8.87 1.76 6.71
N GLY A 73 7.62 1.92 7.15
CA GLY A 73 7.29 2.34 8.52
C GLY A 73 7.77 1.35 9.58
N ALA A 74 7.66 0.04 9.30
CA ALA A 74 8.17 -1.02 10.16
C ALA A 74 9.69 -1.00 10.36
N GLU A 75 10.43 -0.27 9.53
CA GLU A 75 11.89 -0.12 9.67
C GLU A 75 12.29 0.98 10.65
N LEU A 76 11.34 1.82 11.09
CA LEU A 76 11.61 2.99 11.92
C LEU A 76 11.55 2.62 13.41
N THR A 77 12.40 3.26 14.20
CA THR A 77 12.56 2.95 15.62
C THR A 77 12.00 4.06 16.50
N ALA A 78 11.41 3.68 17.62
CA ALA A 78 10.98 4.61 18.66
C ALA A 78 12.17 5.18 19.45
N GLN A 79 13.21 4.37 19.62
CA GLN A 79 14.50 4.77 20.18
C GLN A 79 15.27 5.60 19.15
N GLN A 80 15.88 6.70 19.61
CA GLN A 80 16.70 7.59 18.79
C GLN A 80 16.03 7.96 17.44
N PRO A 81 14.78 8.45 17.45
CA PRO A 81 13.95 8.56 16.25
C PRO A 81 14.56 9.48 15.18
N GLU A 82 15.45 10.42 15.54
CA GLU A 82 16.16 11.26 14.58
C GLU A 82 16.97 10.45 13.55
N ILE A 83 17.48 9.27 13.92
CA ILE A 83 18.23 8.42 12.97
C ILE A 83 17.31 7.80 11.90
N ASN A 84 15.98 7.83 12.11
CA ASN A 84 15.01 7.47 11.07
C ASN A 84 15.11 8.38 9.85
N ILE A 85 15.60 9.62 9.98
CA ILE A 85 15.85 10.52 8.84
C ILE A 85 16.84 9.86 7.86
N ILE A 86 17.87 9.19 8.39
CA ILE A 86 18.89 8.50 7.58
C ILE A 86 18.26 7.27 6.92
N ARG A 87 17.49 6.48 7.68
CA ARG A 87 16.78 5.30 7.14
C ARG A 87 15.86 5.67 5.99
N THR A 88 15.00 6.67 6.19
CA THR A 88 14.03 7.08 5.18
C THR A 88 14.70 7.77 3.99
N THR A 89 15.87 8.40 4.17
CA THR A 89 16.69 8.90 3.06
C THR A 89 17.20 7.76 2.17
N LEU A 90 17.73 6.68 2.75
CA LEU A 90 18.20 5.52 1.97
C LEU A 90 17.04 4.82 1.25
N GLN A 91 15.91 4.65 1.94
CA GLN A 91 14.69 4.06 1.39
C GLN A 91 14.11 4.91 0.24
N ALA A 92 14.09 6.23 0.40
CA ALA A 92 13.68 7.17 -0.62
C ALA A 92 14.59 7.12 -1.85
N LEU A 93 15.91 7.08 -1.62
CA LEU A 93 16.89 6.95 -2.71
C LEU A 93 16.70 5.63 -3.47
N ALA A 94 16.47 4.51 -2.77
CA ALA A 94 16.17 3.23 -3.40
C ALA A 94 14.91 3.29 -4.28
N ALA A 95 13.85 3.96 -3.81
CA ALA A 95 12.62 4.15 -4.57
C ALA A 95 12.84 5.00 -5.84
N VAL A 96 13.64 6.07 -5.73
CA VAL A 96 13.99 6.95 -6.87
C VAL A 96 14.82 6.19 -7.90
N LEU A 97 15.89 5.53 -7.47
CA LEU A 97 16.74 4.70 -8.34
C LEU A 97 15.96 3.52 -8.94
N GLY A 98 14.96 3.03 -8.22
CA GLY A 98 14.04 2.00 -8.69
C GLY A 98 13.00 2.49 -9.70
N GLY A 99 12.88 3.79 -9.95
CA GLY A 99 11.98 4.37 -10.95
C GLY A 99 10.53 4.53 -10.50
N THR A 100 10.28 4.92 -9.25
CA THR A 100 8.93 5.22 -8.73
C THR A 100 8.29 6.45 -9.39
N GLN A 101 6.95 6.48 -9.49
CA GLN A 101 6.21 7.62 -10.07
C GLN A 101 5.76 8.63 -9.00
N SER A 102 5.60 8.18 -7.77
CA SER A 102 5.29 9.06 -6.64
C SER A 102 5.83 8.46 -5.34
N LEU A 103 6.26 9.31 -4.41
CA LEU A 103 6.98 8.87 -3.21
C LEU A 103 6.40 9.50 -1.94
N HIS A 104 6.18 8.66 -0.93
CA HIS A 104 5.93 9.06 0.44
C HIS A 104 7.16 8.72 1.27
N VAL A 105 7.76 9.73 1.88
CA VAL A 105 8.83 9.57 2.87
C VAL A 105 8.22 9.70 4.26
N ASN A 106 8.37 8.69 5.09
CA ASN A 106 7.83 8.70 6.44
C ASN A 106 8.58 9.74 7.27
N SER A 107 7.88 10.27 8.27
CA SER A 107 8.48 11.19 9.21
C SER A 107 9.33 10.44 10.24
N TYR A 108 10.29 11.12 10.85
CA TYR A 108 11.22 10.47 11.77
C TYR A 108 10.54 10.00 13.07
N ASP A 109 9.37 10.56 13.40
CA ASP A 109 8.53 10.28 14.57
C ASP A 109 7.43 9.21 14.31
N GLU A 110 7.44 8.55 13.14
CA GLU A 110 6.43 7.55 12.71
C GLU A 110 6.21 6.42 13.72
N ALA A 111 7.28 5.96 14.39
CA ALA A 111 7.19 4.88 15.37
C ALA A 111 6.54 5.31 16.70
N LEU A 112 6.29 6.61 16.89
CA LEU A 112 5.78 7.20 18.13
C LEU A 112 4.34 7.72 17.97
N ALA A 113 4.06 8.46 16.89
CA ALA A 113 2.73 9.01 16.61
C ALA A 113 2.60 9.46 15.15
N LEU A 114 1.43 10.03 14.83
CA LEU A 114 1.26 10.82 13.62
C LEU A 114 2.30 11.95 13.56
N PRO A 115 2.72 12.35 12.35
CA PRO A 115 3.84 13.27 12.20
C PRO A 115 3.55 14.66 12.75
N SER A 116 4.50 15.21 13.48
CA SER A 116 4.56 16.64 13.78
C SER A 116 4.80 17.46 12.50
N GLU A 117 4.49 18.76 12.51
CA GLU A 117 4.75 19.63 11.35
C GLU A 117 6.26 19.65 11.01
N LYS A 118 7.12 19.65 12.03
CA LYS A 118 8.58 19.60 11.85
C LYS A 118 9.01 18.31 11.16
N ALA A 119 8.50 17.17 11.62
CA ALA A 119 8.89 15.88 11.07
C ALA A 119 8.37 15.69 9.63
N ALA A 120 7.12 16.10 9.36
CA ALA A 120 6.57 16.12 8.00
C ALA A 120 7.38 17.02 7.06
N LYS A 121 7.81 18.19 7.54
CA LYS A 121 8.64 19.12 6.75
C LYS A 121 10.00 18.51 6.41
N ILE A 122 10.64 17.81 7.35
CA ILE A 122 11.90 17.10 7.10
C ILE A 122 11.70 15.98 6.08
N ALA A 123 10.64 15.19 6.18
CA ALA A 123 10.33 14.14 5.22
C ALA A 123 10.19 14.68 3.78
N VAL A 124 9.59 15.87 3.62
CA VAL A 124 9.54 16.56 2.31
C VAL A 124 10.93 17.04 1.88
N ARG A 125 11.77 17.53 2.80
CA ARG A 125 13.15 17.97 2.49
C ARG A 125 14.02 16.81 2.00
N VAL A 126 13.85 15.60 2.52
CA VAL A 126 14.54 14.40 2.02
C VAL A 126 14.25 14.21 0.52
N GLN A 127 12.98 14.28 0.11
CA GLN A 127 12.61 14.16 -1.31
C GLN A 127 13.22 15.29 -2.15
N GLN A 128 13.21 16.52 -1.64
CA GLN A 128 13.74 17.68 -2.36
C GLN A 128 15.27 17.59 -2.54
N ILE A 129 16.01 17.19 -1.51
CA ILE A 129 17.47 17.00 -1.60
C ILE A 129 17.79 15.90 -2.63
N ILE A 130 17.08 14.77 -2.61
CA ILE A 130 17.29 13.72 -3.61
C ILE A 130 16.97 14.25 -5.02
N ALA A 131 15.85 14.95 -5.20
CA ALA A 131 15.42 15.43 -6.51
C ALA A 131 16.31 16.54 -7.10
N TYR A 132 16.81 17.45 -6.28
CA TYR A 132 17.45 18.69 -6.76
C TYR A 132 18.94 18.80 -6.45
N GLU A 133 19.49 18.02 -5.52
CA GLU A 133 20.90 18.14 -5.11
C GLU A 133 21.72 16.88 -5.36
N SER A 134 21.10 15.69 -5.39
CA SER A 134 21.83 14.42 -5.45
C SER A 134 22.29 13.98 -6.85
N GLY A 135 21.72 14.55 -7.91
CA GLY A 135 21.92 14.10 -9.30
C GLY A 135 21.22 12.77 -9.66
N ALA A 136 20.54 12.11 -8.71
CA ALA A 136 19.84 10.84 -8.95
C ALA A 136 18.70 10.94 -9.99
N ALA A 137 18.21 12.16 -10.27
CA ALA A 137 17.16 12.42 -11.25
C ALA A 137 17.71 12.74 -12.66
N ASP A 138 19.03 12.90 -12.83
CA ASP A 138 19.63 13.39 -14.08
C ASP A 138 19.78 12.28 -15.14
N VAL A 139 19.79 11.00 -14.73
CA VAL A 139 20.00 9.84 -15.60
C VAL A 139 18.89 8.81 -15.35
N VAL A 140 18.29 8.30 -16.43
CA VAL A 140 17.26 7.26 -16.37
C VAL A 140 17.90 5.89 -16.11
N ASP A 141 17.38 5.15 -15.13
CA ASP A 141 17.88 3.82 -14.69
C ASP A 141 19.42 3.79 -14.56
N PRO A 142 20.03 4.64 -13.70
CA PRO A 142 21.49 4.79 -13.64
C PRO A 142 22.21 3.52 -13.17
N LEU A 143 21.46 2.55 -12.62
CA LEU A 143 21.97 1.24 -12.20
C LEU A 143 21.86 0.17 -13.30
N GLY A 144 21.32 0.51 -14.47
CA GLY A 144 21.24 -0.37 -15.62
C GLY A 144 22.62 -0.82 -16.09
N GLY A 145 22.77 -2.11 -16.35
CA GLY A 145 24.05 -2.72 -16.71
C GLY A 145 24.98 -3.04 -15.53
N SER A 146 24.63 -2.67 -14.30
CA SER A 146 25.34 -3.16 -13.11
C SER A 146 25.17 -4.67 -12.98
N TYR A 147 26.27 -5.43 -13.08
CA TYR A 147 26.24 -6.89 -13.01
C TYR A 147 25.46 -7.43 -11.80
N TYR A 148 25.63 -6.80 -10.65
CA TYR A 148 24.94 -7.23 -9.43
C TYR A 148 23.44 -6.92 -9.46
N ILE A 149 23.05 -5.74 -9.95
CA ILE A 149 21.62 -5.35 -9.98
C ILE A 149 20.86 -6.13 -11.05
N GLU A 150 21.47 -6.38 -12.21
CA GLU A 150 20.85 -7.22 -13.24
C GLU A 150 20.65 -8.65 -12.74
N TRP A 151 21.69 -9.26 -12.16
CA TRP A 151 21.57 -10.59 -11.56
C TRP A 151 20.50 -10.63 -10.46
N LEU A 152 20.50 -9.65 -9.53
CA LEU A 152 19.54 -9.62 -8.44
C LEU A 152 18.10 -9.39 -8.93
N THR A 153 17.93 -8.63 -10.01
CA THR A 153 16.63 -8.43 -10.67
C THR A 153 16.11 -9.74 -11.25
N ASP A 154 16.97 -10.53 -11.88
CA ASP A 154 16.63 -11.85 -12.42
C ASP A 154 16.29 -12.84 -11.30
N GLU A 155 17.08 -12.89 -10.23
CA GLU A 155 16.83 -13.74 -9.05
C GLU A 155 15.49 -13.43 -8.38
N ILE A 156 15.17 -12.15 -8.18
CA ILE A 156 13.90 -11.75 -7.57
C ILE A 156 12.74 -12.13 -8.50
N GLU A 157 12.86 -11.90 -9.81
CA GLU A 157 11.83 -12.30 -10.76
C GLU A 157 11.58 -13.80 -10.75
N GLU A 158 12.63 -14.63 -10.81
CA GLU A 158 12.49 -16.09 -10.80
C GLU A 158 11.76 -16.58 -9.54
N ARG A 159 12.15 -16.06 -8.38
CA ARG A 159 11.53 -16.42 -7.09
C ARG A 159 10.09 -15.92 -6.99
N ALA A 160 9.81 -14.72 -7.49
CA ALA A 160 8.46 -14.18 -7.52
C ALA A 160 7.54 -14.99 -8.45
N TRP A 161 8.04 -15.47 -9.60
CA TRP A 161 7.29 -16.38 -10.46
C TRP A 161 6.93 -17.69 -9.76
N LYS A 162 7.85 -18.31 -9.00
CA LYS A 162 7.54 -19.51 -8.21
C LYS A 162 6.40 -19.28 -7.21
N VAL A 163 6.34 -18.09 -6.60
CA VAL A 163 5.22 -17.72 -5.70
C VAL A 163 3.92 -17.56 -6.49
N ILE A 164 3.95 -16.90 -7.65
CA ILE A 164 2.77 -16.75 -8.52
C ILE A 164 2.27 -18.11 -8.98
N GLU A 165 3.15 -19.00 -9.45
CA GLU A 165 2.80 -20.36 -9.86
C GLU A 165 2.17 -21.16 -8.73
N ARG A 166 2.71 -21.03 -7.51
CA ARG A 166 2.11 -21.65 -6.33
C ARG A 166 0.69 -21.12 -6.09
N ILE A 167 0.47 -19.82 -6.17
CA ILE A 167 -0.85 -19.20 -6.00
C ILE A 167 -1.81 -19.65 -7.10
N GLU A 168 -1.38 -19.67 -8.37
CA GLU A 168 -2.21 -20.14 -9.48
C GLU A 168 -2.56 -21.64 -9.34
N SER A 169 -1.65 -22.47 -8.80
CA SER A 169 -1.93 -23.89 -8.50
C SER A 169 -2.99 -24.08 -7.41
N MET A 170 -3.23 -23.08 -6.57
CA MET A 170 -4.30 -23.07 -5.57
C MET A 170 -5.64 -22.57 -6.13
N GLY A 171 -5.69 -22.19 -7.42
CA GLY A 171 -6.88 -21.62 -8.05
C GLY A 171 -6.92 -20.09 -8.04
N GLY A 172 -5.76 -19.43 -7.91
CA GLY A 172 -5.64 -17.97 -7.93
C GLY A 172 -5.67 -17.33 -6.55
N MET A 173 -5.60 -16.00 -6.54
CA MET A 173 -5.31 -15.25 -5.31
C MET A 173 -6.46 -15.32 -4.29
N MET A 174 -7.72 -15.29 -4.73
CA MET A 174 -8.85 -15.39 -3.80
C MET A 174 -8.84 -16.71 -3.04
N LYS A 175 -8.58 -17.83 -3.74
CA LYS A 175 -8.47 -19.15 -3.12
C LYS A 175 -7.26 -19.26 -2.20
N ALA A 176 -6.14 -18.63 -2.56
CA ALA A 176 -4.99 -18.55 -1.67
C ALA A 176 -5.28 -17.77 -0.38
N ILE A 177 -6.05 -16.66 -0.47
CA ILE A 177 -6.48 -15.87 0.70
C ILE A 177 -7.45 -16.65 1.58
N GLU A 178 -8.45 -17.32 0.99
CA GLU A 178 -9.40 -18.20 1.71
C GLU A 178 -8.67 -19.33 2.45
N ALA A 179 -7.61 -19.87 1.85
CA ALA A 179 -6.76 -20.89 2.44
C ALA A 179 -5.73 -20.34 3.46
N GLY A 180 -5.64 -19.02 3.64
CA GLY A 180 -4.72 -18.40 4.60
C GLY A 180 -3.25 -18.38 4.19
N TYR A 181 -2.93 -18.73 2.94
CA TYR A 181 -1.54 -18.91 2.51
C TYR A 181 -0.72 -17.61 2.57
N PRO A 182 -1.16 -16.48 1.99
CA PRO A 182 -0.40 -15.23 2.07
C PRO A 182 -0.17 -14.78 3.52
N GLN A 183 -1.18 -14.89 4.38
CA GLN A 183 -1.11 -14.52 5.80
C GLN A 183 -0.04 -15.34 6.53
N ALA A 184 -0.05 -16.67 6.34
CA ALA A 184 0.95 -17.56 6.93
C ALA A 184 2.37 -17.24 6.44
N GLN A 185 2.57 -16.95 5.15
CA GLN A 185 3.89 -16.59 4.63
C GLN A 185 4.41 -15.26 5.20
N ILE A 186 3.53 -14.27 5.34
CA ILE A 186 3.86 -12.97 5.93
C ILE A 186 4.17 -13.11 7.43
N ALA A 187 3.37 -13.89 8.17
CA ALA A 187 3.58 -14.16 9.58
C ALA A 187 4.91 -14.87 9.83
N GLU A 188 5.21 -15.92 9.08
CA GLU A 188 6.48 -16.66 9.18
C GLU A 188 7.69 -15.78 8.86
N SER A 189 7.60 -14.96 7.80
CA SER A 189 8.67 -14.01 7.47
C SER A 189 8.88 -12.98 8.58
N SER A 190 7.79 -12.47 9.16
CA SER A 190 7.83 -11.48 10.25
C SER A 190 8.44 -12.08 11.51
N TYR A 191 8.03 -13.30 11.87
CA TYR A 191 8.57 -14.04 13.01
C TYR A 191 10.08 -14.28 12.85
N ARG A 192 10.51 -14.75 11.67
CA ARG A 192 11.93 -14.99 11.38
C ARG A 192 12.77 -13.71 11.46
N ILE A 193 12.25 -12.59 10.94
CA ILE A 193 12.95 -11.29 11.02
C ILE A 193 13.08 -10.86 12.48
N GLN A 194 11.98 -10.90 13.24
CA GLN A 194 11.97 -10.51 14.65
C GLN A 194 12.96 -11.35 15.46
N LYS A 195 12.94 -12.67 15.27
CA LYS A 195 13.86 -13.61 15.92
C LYS A 195 15.32 -13.26 15.63
N ARG A 196 15.67 -12.98 14.37
CA ARG A 196 17.04 -12.59 13.99
C ARG A 196 17.46 -11.25 14.62
N ILE A 197 16.53 -10.31 14.83
CA ILE A 197 16.83 -9.06 15.54
C ILE A 197 17.10 -9.37 17.02
N GLU A 198 16.28 -10.19 17.66
CA GLU A 198 16.44 -10.55 19.08
C GLU A 198 17.71 -11.37 19.34
N GLU A 199 18.07 -12.26 18.42
CA GLU A 199 19.30 -13.07 18.48
C GLU A 199 20.57 -12.25 18.12
N GLY A 200 20.41 -11.04 17.56
CA GLY A 200 21.52 -10.18 17.14
C GLY A 200 22.07 -10.48 15.74
N ASP A 201 21.53 -11.49 15.04
CA ASP A 201 21.87 -11.87 13.66
C ASP A 201 21.50 -10.81 12.61
N LEU A 202 20.54 -9.93 12.95
CA LEU A 202 20.15 -8.79 12.14
C LEU A 202 20.33 -7.50 12.95
N ALA A 203 21.28 -6.67 12.54
CA ALA A 203 21.57 -5.41 13.22
C ALA A 203 20.41 -4.41 13.06
N LYS A 204 20.01 -3.82 14.19
CA LYS A 204 19.04 -2.73 14.30
C LYS A 204 19.63 -1.63 15.19
N VAL A 205 20.27 -0.66 14.53
CA VAL A 205 20.95 0.47 15.18
C VAL A 205 20.01 1.24 16.12
N GLY A 206 20.45 1.50 17.35
CA GLY A 206 19.67 2.14 18.41
C GLY A 206 18.72 1.19 19.16
N VAL A 207 18.64 -0.08 18.76
CA VAL A 207 17.75 -1.09 19.39
C VAL A 207 18.57 -2.25 19.94
N ASN A 208 19.13 -3.11 19.10
CA ASN A 208 19.96 -4.24 19.52
C ASN A 208 21.47 -3.99 19.35
N MET A 209 21.84 -2.94 18.61
CA MET A 209 23.21 -2.53 18.35
C MET A 209 23.32 -1.03 18.54
N PHE A 210 24.40 -0.54 19.14
CA PHE A 210 24.54 0.87 19.54
C PHE A 210 23.36 1.36 20.40
N TYR A 211 22.91 0.49 21.30
CA TYR A 211 21.86 0.80 22.26
C TYR A 211 22.38 1.74 23.34
N GLU A 212 21.60 2.77 23.65
CA GLU A 212 21.89 3.74 24.70
C GLU A 212 20.88 3.56 25.85
N PRO A 213 21.24 2.90 26.96
CA PRO A 213 20.31 2.60 28.06
C PRO A 213 19.79 3.86 28.76
N ASP A 214 20.60 4.92 28.81
CA ASP A 214 20.26 6.18 29.45
C ASP A 214 19.61 7.20 28.50
N TRP A 215 19.26 6.79 27.27
CA TRP A 215 18.61 7.68 26.31
C TRP A 215 17.20 8.05 26.79
N ILE A 216 16.94 9.36 26.85
CA ILE A 216 15.63 9.92 27.20
C ILE A 216 15.05 10.56 25.94
N GLY A 217 13.91 10.05 25.47
CA GLY A 217 13.23 10.59 24.30
C GLY A 217 12.70 12.00 24.54
N THR A 218 13.20 12.97 23.79
CA THR A 218 12.77 14.38 23.83
C THR A 218 11.84 14.78 22.68
N THR A 219 11.46 13.82 21.82
CA THR A 219 10.63 14.08 20.64
C THR A 219 9.22 14.49 21.05
N GLU A 220 8.75 15.62 20.52
CA GLU A 220 7.37 16.06 20.72
C GLU A 220 6.41 15.12 19.98
N ILE A 221 5.50 14.49 20.72
CA ILE A 221 4.55 13.53 20.19
C ILE A 221 3.24 14.25 19.84
N PHE A 222 2.79 14.13 18.60
CA PHE A 222 1.49 14.65 18.20
C PHE A 222 0.36 13.98 18.99
N ARG A 223 -0.54 14.80 19.53
CA ARG A 223 -1.75 14.34 20.22
C ARG A 223 -2.99 14.88 19.53
N VAL A 224 -3.89 13.97 19.14
CA VAL A 224 -5.19 14.36 18.59
C VAL A 224 -6.00 15.06 19.68
N ASN A 225 -6.47 16.28 19.40
CA ASN A 225 -7.33 17.00 20.31
C ASN A 225 -8.68 16.27 20.48
N PRO A 226 -9.06 15.82 21.71
CA PRO A 226 -10.32 15.10 21.94
C PRO A 226 -11.57 15.88 21.50
N ALA A 227 -11.52 17.22 21.51
CA ALA A 227 -12.62 18.07 21.05
C ALA A 227 -12.94 17.91 19.55
N VAL A 228 -12.06 17.27 18.75
CA VAL A 228 -12.38 16.87 17.37
C VAL A 228 -13.61 15.96 17.35
N ARG A 229 -13.74 15.02 18.28
CA ARG A 229 -14.87 14.09 18.34
C ARG A 229 -16.19 14.84 18.48
N GLU A 230 -16.28 15.74 19.46
CA GLU A 230 -17.51 16.50 19.70
C GLU A 230 -17.89 17.38 18.50
N ARG A 231 -16.92 18.02 17.86
CA ARG A 231 -17.15 18.79 16.63
C ARG A 231 -17.68 17.92 15.49
N VAL A 232 -17.12 16.72 15.30
CA VAL A 232 -17.59 15.77 14.27
C VAL A 232 -19.01 15.28 14.57
N LEU A 233 -19.33 14.96 15.83
CA LEU A 233 -20.66 14.54 16.25
C LEU A 233 -21.72 15.62 16.02
N GLN A 234 -21.40 16.87 16.37
CA GLN A 234 -22.27 18.02 16.12
C GLN A 234 -22.51 18.23 14.63
N ARG A 235 -21.44 18.17 13.81
CA ARG A 235 -21.55 18.24 12.34
C ARG A 235 -22.41 17.11 11.77
N LEU A 236 -22.23 15.89 12.27
CA LEU A 236 -22.99 14.72 11.84
C LEU A 236 -24.48 14.85 12.17
N LYS A 237 -24.81 15.32 13.39
CA LYS A 237 -26.19 15.57 13.82
C LYS A 237 -26.86 16.62 12.92
N LYS A 238 -26.16 17.73 12.68
CA LYS A 238 -26.63 18.80 11.79
C LYS A 238 -26.83 18.29 10.36
N TYR A 239 -25.85 17.58 9.82
CA TYR A 239 -25.90 17.00 8.47
C TYR A 239 -27.11 16.08 8.29
N ARG A 240 -27.42 15.24 9.29
CA ARG A 240 -28.62 14.39 9.29
C ARG A 240 -29.93 15.16 9.41
N SER A 241 -29.97 16.27 10.16
CA SER A 241 -31.19 17.05 10.32
C SER A 241 -31.55 17.91 9.10
N GLU A 242 -30.56 18.25 8.27
CA GLU A 242 -30.74 19.14 7.11
C GLU A 242 -31.00 18.39 5.80
N ARG A 243 -30.92 17.05 5.79
CA ARG A 243 -31.10 16.24 4.58
C ARG A 243 -32.58 16.07 4.22
N ASP A 244 -32.84 15.75 2.96
CA ASP A 244 -34.14 15.30 2.49
C ASP A 244 -34.34 13.83 2.88
N GLU A 245 -35.12 13.59 3.93
CA GLU A 245 -35.30 12.26 4.51
C GLU A 245 -35.94 11.25 3.54
N MET A 246 -36.82 11.72 2.64
CA MET A 246 -37.46 10.85 1.66
C MET A 246 -36.44 10.40 0.60
N LYS A 247 -35.70 11.34 0.01
CA LYS A 247 -34.66 11.02 -0.98
C LYS A 247 -33.57 10.14 -0.37
N TRP A 248 -33.14 10.43 0.85
CA TRP A 248 -32.16 9.63 1.57
C TRP A 248 -32.65 8.18 1.70
N ARG A 249 -33.87 7.97 2.21
CA ARG A 249 -34.42 6.63 2.41
C ARG A 249 -34.58 5.87 1.10
N ASP A 250 -35.08 6.53 0.06
CA ASP A 250 -35.28 5.93 -1.26
C ASP A 250 -33.94 5.53 -1.90
N SER A 251 -32.92 6.37 -1.79
CA SER A 251 -31.57 6.09 -2.30
C SER A 251 -30.92 4.87 -1.62
N LEU A 252 -31.06 4.74 -0.29
CA LEU A 252 -30.54 3.59 0.45
C LEU A 252 -31.30 2.29 0.12
N ASN A 253 -32.62 2.37 -0.08
CA ASN A 253 -33.41 1.22 -0.52
C ASN A 253 -33.02 0.79 -1.94
N ALA A 254 -32.74 1.73 -2.84
CA ALA A 254 -32.26 1.43 -4.18
C ALA A 254 -30.88 0.76 -4.14
N LEU A 255 -29.96 1.26 -3.30
CA LEU A 255 -28.65 0.65 -3.08
C LEU A 255 -28.77 -0.78 -2.56
N ARG A 256 -29.67 -1.03 -1.59
CA ARG A 256 -29.92 -2.37 -1.06
C ARG A 256 -30.34 -3.34 -2.15
N LYS A 257 -31.36 -2.98 -2.94
CA LYS A 257 -31.86 -3.81 -4.04
C LYS A 257 -30.79 -4.07 -5.08
N ALA A 258 -29.96 -3.07 -5.39
CA ALA A 258 -28.85 -3.22 -6.32
C ALA A 258 -27.80 -4.22 -5.77
N ALA A 259 -27.50 -4.18 -4.47
CA ALA A 259 -26.52 -5.05 -3.83
C ALA A 259 -26.92 -6.54 -3.79
N GLU A 260 -28.20 -6.85 -3.94
CA GLU A 260 -28.70 -8.24 -4.08
C GLU A 260 -28.36 -8.85 -5.44
N ASN A 261 -27.97 -8.04 -6.44
CA ASN A 261 -27.60 -8.48 -7.78
C ASN A 261 -26.09 -8.33 -8.01
N GLU A 262 -25.36 -9.44 -8.05
CA GLU A 262 -23.89 -9.47 -8.24
C GLU A 262 -23.41 -8.83 -9.55
N LYS A 263 -24.28 -8.70 -10.56
CA LYS A 263 -23.95 -8.10 -11.85
C LYS A 263 -24.16 -6.59 -11.88
N GLU A 264 -24.84 -6.02 -10.88
CA GLU A 264 -25.16 -4.61 -10.84
C GLU A 264 -23.95 -3.77 -10.43
N ASN A 265 -23.75 -2.62 -11.08
CA ASN A 265 -22.73 -1.67 -10.65
C ASN A 265 -23.28 -0.81 -9.52
N LEU A 266 -22.72 -0.94 -8.32
CA LEU A 266 -23.20 -0.21 -7.15
C LEU A 266 -22.76 1.26 -7.12
N PHE A 267 -21.73 1.65 -7.88
CA PHE A 267 -21.15 2.98 -7.79
C PHE A 267 -22.18 4.12 -8.03
N PRO A 268 -23.05 4.07 -9.06
CA PRO A 268 -24.12 5.04 -9.23
C PRO A 268 -25.05 5.15 -8.01
N TYR A 269 -25.44 4.02 -7.41
CA TYR A 269 -26.33 3.99 -6.25
C TYR A 269 -25.67 4.57 -4.99
N VAL A 270 -24.38 4.28 -4.79
CA VAL A 270 -23.58 4.90 -3.71
C VAL A 270 -23.50 6.42 -3.91
N LEU A 271 -23.25 6.87 -5.14
CA LEU A 271 -23.18 8.31 -5.45
C LEU A 271 -24.51 9.01 -5.19
N GLU A 272 -25.63 8.42 -5.59
CA GLU A 272 -26.96 8.97 -5.31
C GLU A 272 -27.27 8.97 -3.81
N ALA A 273 -26.88 7.94 -3.06
CA ALA A 273 -27.00 7.93 -1.60
C ALA A 273 -26.20 9.07 -0.95
N VAL A 274 -24.96 9.29 -1.38
CA VAL A 274 -24.13 10.40 -0.89
C VAL A 274 -24.77 11.75 -1.20
N LYS A 275 -25.26 11.96 -2.44
CA LYS A 275 -25.97 13.19 -2.83
C LYS A 275 -27.25 13.40 -2.02
N ALA A 276 -27.93 12.31 -1.65
CA ALA A 276 -29.12 12.34 -0.81
C ALA A 276 -28.83 12.53 0.68
N GLY A 277 -27.56 12.69 1.09
CA GLY A 277 -27.21 12.95 2.48
C GLY A 277 -26.93 11.69 3.31
N ALA A 278 -26.67 10.56 2.66
CA ALA A 278 -26.27 9.34 3.36
C ALA A 278 -24.83 9.43 3.86
N THR A 279 -24.61 8.88 5.04
CA THR A 279 -23.28 8.82 5.66
C THR A 279 -22.55 7.53 5.27
N VAL A 280 -21.22 7.51 5.42
CA VAL A 280 -20.40 6.30 5.18
C VAL A 280 -20.92 5.11 5.99
N GLY A 281 -21.29 5.33 7.26
CA GLY A 281 -21.82 4.28 8.13
C GLY A 281 -23.18 3.74 7.68
N GLU A 282 -24.05 4.59 7.13
CA GLU A 282 -25.37 4.17 6.63
C GLU A 282 -25.24 3.36 5.33
N ILE A 283 -24.41 3.82 4.39
CA ILE A 283 -24.12 3.10 3.15
C ILE A 283 -23.50 1.73 3.47
N SER A 284 -22.49 1.71 4.34
CA SER A 284 -21.84 0.46 4.76
C SER A 284 -22.80 -0.47 5.52
N GLY A 285 -23.70 0.09 6.32
CA GLY A 285 -24.73 -0.67 7.04
C GLY A 285 -25.69 -1.39 6.10
N VAL A 286 -26.17 -0.71 5.04
CA VAL A 286 -27.03 -1.33 4.03
C VAL A 286 -26.34 -2.51 3.35
N LEU A 287 -25.07 -2.35 2.94
CA LEU A 287 -24.32 -3.42 2.28
C LEU A 287 -24.07 -4.61 3.23
N ARG A 288 -23.82 -4.34 4.50
CA ARG A 288 -23.65 -5.36 5.55
C ARG A 288 -24.91 -6.18 5.78
N GLU A 289 -26.09 -5.57 5.69
CA GLU A 289 -27.34 -6.31 5.82
C GLU A 289 -27.57 -7.30 4.66
N VAL A 290 -26.98 -7.06 3.48
CA VAL A 290 -27.08 -7.95 2.32
C VAL A 290 -25.98 -9.03 2.33
N TRP A 291 -24.72 -8.65 2.64
CA TRP A 291 -23.57 -9.55 2.48
C TRP A 291 -22.99 -10.09 3.80
N GLY A 292 -23.41 -9.54 4.94
CA GLY A 292 -22.81 -9.82 6.24
C GLY A 292 -21.47 -9.10 6.45
N GLU A 293 -20.69 -9.61 7.39
CA GLU A 293 -19.33 -9.15 7.68
C GLU A 293 -18.35 -10.30 7.50
N TYR A 294 -17.22 -10.01 6.86
CA TYR A 294 -16.13 -10.96 6.76
C TYR A 294 -15.55 -11.27 8.15
N LYS A 295 -15.26 -12.54 8.40
CA LYS A 295 -14.52 -13.01 9.59
C LYS A 295 -13.28 -13.73 9.11
N GLU A 296 -12.12 -13.26 9.59
CA GLU A 296 -10.85 -13.87 9.23
C GLU A 296 -10.76 -15.30 9.78
N PRO A 297 -10.32 -16.27 8.96
CA PRO A 297 -10.01 -17.60 9.47
C PRO A 297 -8.84 -17.50 10.46
N ILE A 298 -8.99 -18.09 11.64
CA ILE A 298 -7.92 -18.14 12.65
C ILE A 298 -6.83 -19.08 12.13
N ILE A 299 -5.69 -18.52 11.75
CA ILE A 299 -4.52 -19.25 11.28
C ILE A 299 -3.44 -19.10 12.36
N PHE A 300 -3.01 -20.23 12.95
CA PHE A 300 -1.95 -20.31 13.95
C PHE A 300 -0.61 -20.57 13.29
#